data_AF-A0A8H3HU39-F1
#
_entry.id   AF-A0A8H3HU39-F1
#
_cell.length_a   1.000
_cell.length_b   1.000
_cell.length_c   1.000
_cell.angle_alpha   90.00
_cell.angle_beta   90.00
_cell.angle_gamma   90.00
#
_symmetry.space_group_name_H-M   'P 1'
#
loop_
_entity.id
_entity.type
_entity.pdbx_description
1 polymer ?
#
loop_
_entity_poly.entity_id
_entity_poly.type
_entity_poly.pdbx_seq_one_letter_code
_entity_poly.pdbx_strand_id
1 'polypeptide(L)'
;MSHIHPLWGRPSSDKLYLEFYSREEALKRCTLSRDILIPVEAAIDRISKVRPNQTNHGVTLSDLQSIVICSRSAESYSLYASRSLIRGCIYLMSSMKISGRSSPFSYEFGYLCFRILALALGTCLLNDQGALESAVTNMAADKDNCFMWTFSIHVSSIIEAAISHNGNPGGETFNCIIGWSHCEDHSNMEELISTTDARLLLFLLWCDRERFLQTMAATVSPGLCGVMYVLWRCIIYQRYRQELSAADAKRLMVHYTDILWRSYLSAVANQDEAFHLLHSLNVQGFKSWEDDPKCINPEDSKFIVHIFGHQLLERIGGIVPVDIPKALNFVYLHSIHFTGCEYELPTLFMGVFKRLWGLVLNSGDRPSAATLDIICEAFDWCSKILVSFAARCFGHDDMFVLICRLSDTRISFLLDFIAKVMLLPDPATIETSPDKRSPHERFLIDSGHLCHNLSQIVSKENLLQCFSPYFFEWARYFRHLQFLQWLTTSYGPAPSEYYERCREIWLRIWKSLAKLPEPGLMSCWYPRCMENTYCSPRCQALDWNSAAADGEGCPHTQKSFFAEYEGAKGYGFLL
;
A
#
# COMPACT_ATOMS: atom_id res chain seq x y z
N MET A 1 -18.16 -12.33 -26.23
CA MET A 1 -18.84 -13.07 -25.13
C MET A 1 -17.96 -14.25 -24.78
N SER A 2 -17.36 -14.26 -23.60
CA SER A 2 -16.56 -15.40 -23.11
C SER A 2 -17.51 -16.53 -22.70
N HIS A 3 -17.31 -17.74 -23.24
CA HIS A 3 -18.17 -18.89 -22.92
C HIS A 3 -17.93 -19.39 -21.49
N ILE A 4 -19.01 -19.59 -20.71
CA ILE A 4 -18.97 -20.22 -19.38
C ILE A 4 -18.48 -21.66 -19.54
N HIS A 5 -17.45 -22.05 -18.78
CA HIS A 5 -16.94 -23.41 -18.82
C HIS A 5 -17.84 -24.33 -17.98
N PRO A 6 -18.31 -25.47 -18.52
CA PRO A 6 -19.30 -26.32 -17.85
C PRO A 6 -18.82 -26.88 -16.50
N LEU A 7 -17.49 -27.05 -16.34
CA LEU A 7 -16.90 -27.55 -15.08
C LEU A 7 -16.31 -26.44 -14.21
N TRP A 8 -15.84 -25.36 -14.81
CA TRP A 8 -15.03 -24.36 -14.10
C TRP A 8 -15.77 -23.05 -13.85
N GLY A 9 -16.96 -22.89 -14.42
CA GLY A 9 -17.79 -21.71 -14.25
C GLY A 9 -17.34 -20.55 -15.12
N ARG A 10 -17.55 -19.34 -14.62
CA ARG A 10 -17.27 -18.10 -15.35
C ARG A 10 -15.76 -17.87 -15.45
N PRO A 11 -15.25 -17.39 -16.60
CA PRO A 11 -13.87 -16.95 -16.69
C PRO A 11 -13.66 -15.66 -15.88
N SER A 12 -12.46 -15.44 -15.37
CA SER A 12 -12.15 -14.24 -14.57
C SER A 12 -12.20 -12.93 -15.36
N SER A 13 -12.16 -12.99 -16.69
CA SER A 13 -12.38 -11.86 -17.59
C SER A 13 -13.86 -11.50 -17.79
N ASP A 14 -14.79 -12.31 -17.30
CA ASP A 14 -16.22 -12.04 -17.38
C ASP A 14 -16.61 -10.96 -16.36
N LYS A 15 -17.31 -9.92 -16.80
CA LYS A 15 -17.79 -8.86 -15.90
C LYS A 15 -18.73 -9.41 -14.81
N LEU A 16 -19.56 -10.40 -15.17
CA LEU A 16 -20.47 -11.02 -14.20
C LEU A 16 -19.71 -11.74 -13.09
N TYR A 17 -18.53 -12.31 -13.39
CA TYR A 17 -17.71 -12.95 -12.37
C TYR A 17 -17.37 -11.96 -11.24
N LEU A 18 -16.96 -10.74 -11.58
CA LEU A 18 -16.64 -9.71 -10.58
C LEU A 18 -17.87 -9.21 -9.84
N GLU A 19 -19.02 -9.09 -10.50
CA GLU A 19 -20.28 -8.68 -9.86
C GLU A 19 -20.73 -9.68 -8.77
N PHE A 20 -20.55 -10.99 -9.01
CA PHE A 20 -20.91 -12.04 -8.02
C PHE A 20 -19.97 -12.12 -6.82
N TYR A 21 -18.78 -11.53 -6.89
CA TYR A 21 -17.77 -11.60 -5.83
C TYR A 21 -17.29 -10.23 -5.39
N SER A 22 -18.04 -9.19 -5.73
CA SER A 22 -17.73 -7.81 -5.43
C SER A 22 -17.77 -7.54 -3.92
N ARG A 23 -17.28 -6.36 -3.55
CA ARG A 23 -17.33 -5.86 -2.18
C ARG A 23 -18.78 -5.69 -1.70
N GLU A 24 -19.67 -5.22 -2.56
CA GLU A 24 -21.10 -5.05 -2.26
C GLU A 24 -21.76 -6.40 -1.98
N GLU A 25 -21.41 -7.41 -2.77
CA GLU A 25 -21.92 -8.76 -2.58
C GLU A 25 -21.39 -9.41 -1.29
N ALA A 26 -20.15 -9.09 -0.90
CA ALA A 26 -19.56 -9.52 0.36
C ALA A 26 -20.24 -8.91 1.60
N LEU A 27 -20.87 -7.74 1.49
CA LEU A 27 -21.62 -7.09 2.58
C LEU A 27 -22.95 -7.77 2.88
N LYS A 28 -23.48 -8.59 1.95
CA LYS A 28 -24.73 -9.30 2.17
C LYS A 28 -24.58 -10.31 3.30
N ARG A 29 -25.48 -10.23 4.27
CA ARG A 29 -25.59 -11.19 5.39
C ARG A 29 -26.65 -12.24 5.07
N CYS A 30 -26.44 -13.46 5.54
CA CYS A 30 -27.37 -14.57 5.34
C CYS A 30 -27.67 -15.25 6.66
N THR A 31 -28.94 -15.57 6.90
CA THR A 31 -29.35 -16.47 7.98
C THR A 31 -29.37 -17.88 7.43
N LEU A 32 -28.53 -18.76 7.98
CA LEU A 32 -28.42 -20.13 7.51
C LEU A 32 -29.44 -21.01 8.24
N SER A 33 -30.23 -21.76 7.47
CA SER A 33 -31.07 -22.83 8.00
C SER A 33 -30.31 -24.16 8.01
N ARG A 34 -30.77 -25.14 8.80
CA ARG A 34 -30.19 -26.50 8.80
C ARG A 34 -30.21 -27.15 7.42
N ASP A 35 -31.23 -26.85 6.60
CA ASP A 35 -31.36 -27.39 5.25
C ASP A 35 -30.25 -26.91 4.30
N ILE A 36 -29.63 -25.75 4.59
CA ILE A 36 -28.47 -25.24 3.85
C ILE A 36 -27.16 -25.83 4.39
N LEU A 37 -27.07 -26.01 5.71
CA LEU A 37 -25.84 -26.49 6.37
C LEU A 37 -25.51 -27.94 6.03
N ILE A 38 -26.50 -28.84 6.00
CA ILE A 38 -26.27 -30.27 5.74
C ILE A 38 -25.59 -30.51 4.38
N PRO A 39 -26.06 -29.93 3.25
CA PRO A 39 -25.36 -30.04 1.97
C PRO A 39 -23.95 -29.45 1.98
N VAL A 40 -23.72 -28.38 2.74
CA VAL A 40 -22.41 -27.71 2.87
C VAL A 40 -21.42 -28.60 3.61
N GLU A 41 -21.81 -29.21 4.72
CA GLU A 41 -20.97 -30.17 5.45
C GLU A 41 -20.58 -31.35 4.57
N ALA A 42 -21.54 -31.89 3.81
CA ALA A 42 -21.27 -32.95 2.85
C ALA A 42 -20.31 -32.52 1.74
N ALA A 43 -20.40 -31.26 1.29
CA ALA A 43 -19.46 -30.68 0.31
C ALA A 43 -18.05 -30.52 0.89
N ILE A 44 -17.93 -30.04 2.14
CA ILE A 44 -16.65 -29.93 2.85
C ILE A 44 -15.98 -31.30 3.02
N ASP A 45 -16.77 -32.32 3.38
CA ASP A 45 -16.28 -33.71 3.49
C ASP A 45 -15.80 -34.26 2.14
N ARG A 46 -16.53 -34.00 1.05
CA ARG A 46 -16.09 -34.36 -0.31
C ARG A 46 -14.75 -33.72 -0.67
N ILE A 47 -14.59 -32.42 -0.44
CA ILE A 47 -13.34 -31.68 -0.73
C ILE A 47 -12.19 -32.22 0.13
N SER A 48 -12.45 -32.46 1.42
CA SER A 48 -11.46 -32.98 2.37
C SER A 48 -10.88 -34.34 1.98
N LYS A 49 -11.64 -35.13 1.20
CA LYS A 49 -11.25 -36.46 0.71
C LYS A 49 -10.54 -36.44 -0.65
N VAL A 50 -10.40 -35.28 -1.29
CA VAL A 50 -9.71 -35.15 -2.58
C VAL A 50 -8.25 -35.60 -2.45
N ARG A 51 -7.80 -36.42 -3.40
CA ARG A 51 -6.42 -36.90 -3.49
C ARG A 51 -5.64 -36.16 -4.59
N PRO A 52 -4.31 -36.10 -4.48
CA PRO A 52 -3.49 -35.47 -5.52
C PRO A 52 -3.68 -36.20 -6.87
N ASN A 53 -3.66 -35.44 -7.96
CA ASN A 53 -3.85 -35.92 -9.35
C ASN A 53 -5.21 -36.58 -9.66
N GLN A 54 -6.21 -36.46 -8.77
CA GLN A 54 -7.55 -36.98 -9.02
C GLN A 54 -8.31 -36.06 -9.98
N THR A 55 -8.65 -36.57 -11.17
CA THR A 55 -9.38 -35.82 -12.21
C THR A 55 -10.90 -35.86 -12.04
N ASN A 56 -11.41 -36.92 -11.40
CA ASN A 56 -12.83 -37.03 -11.04
C ASN A 56 -12.98 -37.02 -9.52
N HIS A 57 -13.07 -35.81 -8.96
CA HIS A 57 -13.19 -35.58 -7.53
C HIS A 57 -14.63 -35.52 -7.03
N GLY A 58 -15.64 -35.54 -7.91
CA GLY A 58 -17.05 -35.42 -7.56
C GLY A 58 -17.46 -34.05 -6.97
N VAL A 59 -16.50 -33.17 -6.64
CA VAL A 59 -16.76 -31.78 -6.22
C VAL A 59 -17.25 -30.95 -7.41
N THR A 60 -18.39 -30.28 -7.24
CA THR A 60 -19.01 -29.43 -8.26
C THR A 60 -18.77 -27.94 -7.98
N LEU A 61 -19.01 -27.07 -8.97
CA LEU A 61 -19.00 -25.62 -8.74
C LEU A 61 -20.05 -25.19 -7.69
N SER A 62 -21.22 -25.83 -7.69
CA SER A 62 -22.29 -25.58 -6.73
C SER A 62 -21.88 -25.91 -5.30
N ASP A 63 -21.04 -26.93 -5.11
CA ASP A 63 -20.49 -27.28 -3.80
C ASP A 63 -19.65 -26.11 -3.26
N LEU A 64 -18.73 -25.60 -4.07
CA LEU A 64 -17.85 -24.49 -3.69
C LEU A 64 -18.63 -23.19 -3.45
N GLN A 65 -19.62 -22.89 -4.29
CA GLN A 65 -20.48 -21.71 -4.12
C GLN A 65 -21.28 -21.79 -2.82
N SER A 66 -21.85 -22.96 -2.50
CA SER A 66 -22.61 -23.17 -1.26
C SER A 66 -21.73 -22.97 -0.02
N ILE A 67 -20.50 -23.51 -0.06
CA ILE A 67 -19.52 -23.32 1.02
C ILE A 67 -19.15 -21.84 1.17
N VAL A 68 -18.91 -21.09 0.09
CA VAL A 68 -18.57 -19.66 0.17
C VAL A 68 -19.75 -18.81 0.65
N ILE A 69 -21.00 -19.17 0.31
CA ILE A 69 -22.20 -18.49 0.83
C ILE A 69 -22.24 -18.51 2.36
N CYS A 70 -21.74 -19.57 3.01
CA CYS A 70 -21.64 -19.64 4.46
C CYS A 70 -20.74 -18.56 5.07
N SER A 71 -19.77 -17.99 4.34
CA SER A 71 -18.95 -16.87 4.87
C SER A 71 -19.77 -15.60 5.17
N ARG A 72 -21.05 -15.57 4.75
CA ARG A 72 -22.04 -14.51 5.02
C ARG A 72 -22.80 -14.69 6.34
N SER A 73 -22.48 -15.71 7.13
CA SER A 73 -22.95 -15.91 8.49
C SER A 73 -21.75 -16.10 9.42
N ALA A 74 -21.73 -15.39 10.55
CA ALA A 74 -20.65 -15.49 11.52
C ALA A 74 -20.57 -16.90 12.14
N GLU A 75 -21.72 -17.52 12.44
CA GLU A 75 -21.81 -18.81 13.14
C GLU A 75 -21.22 -19.97 12.33
N SER A 76 -21.27 -19.88 11.00
CA SER A 76 -20.75 -20.93 10.11
C SER A 76 -19.24 -20.90 9.93
N TYR A 77 -18.51 -19.95 10.52
CA TYR A 77 -17.05 -19.96 10.41
C TYR A 77 -16.43 -21.22 11.02
N SER A 78 -17.07 -21.79 12.05
CA SER A 78 -16.68 -23.08 12.64
C SER A 78 -16.61 -24.23 11.63
N LEU A 79 -17.40 -24.19 10.54
CA LEU A 79 -17.39 -25.21 9.49
C LEU A 79 -16.06 -25.24 8.73
N TYR A 80 -15.33 -24.12 8.69
CA TYR A 80 -14.04 -24.04 8.00
C TYR A 80 -12.88 -24.56 8.86
N ALA A 81 -13.09 -24.92 10.13
CA ALA A 81 -12.06 -25.42 11.04
C ALA A 81 -11.61 -26.85 10.70
N SER A 82 -11.22 -27.09 9.45
CA SER A 82 -10.84 -28.39 8.91
C SER A 82 -9.51 -28.29 8.15
N ARG A 83 -8.47 -28.91 8.70
CA ARG A 83 -7.13 -28.99 8.07
C ARG A 83 -7.17 -29.75 6.74
N SER A 84 -8.01 -30.79 6.64
CA SER A 84 -8.19 -31.56 5.40
C SER A 84 -8.85 -30.74 4.29
N LEU A 85 -9.68 -29.75 4.63
CA LEU A 85 -10.29 -28.84 3.67
C LEU A 85 -9.22 -27.98 2.97
N ILE A 86 -8.23 -27.47 3.71
CA ILE A 86 -7.08 -26.72 3.17
C ILE A 86 -6.39 -27.53 2.08
N ARG A 87 -5.99 -28.77 2.42
CA ARG A 87 -5.32 -29.69 1.48
C ARG A 87 -6.19 -30.00 0.26
N GLY A 88 -7.47 -30.30 0.48
CA GLY A 88 -8.42 -30.58 -0.60
C GLY A 88 -8.53 -29.44 -1.60
N CYS A 89 -8.62 -28.20 -1.12
CA CYS A 89 -8.63 -27.00 -1.96
C CYS A 89 -7.34 -26.82 -2.78
N ILE A 90 -6.16 -27.11 -2.21
CA ILE A 90 -4.88 -27.07 -2.95
C ILE A 90 -4.90 -28.07 -4.11
N TYR A 91 -5.35 -29.29 -3.85
CA TYR A 91 -5.40 -30.34 -4.87
C TYR A 91 -6.41 -30.03 -5.97
N LEU A 92 -7.57 -29.48 -5.62
CA LEU A 92 -8.54 -28.98 -6.60
C LEU A 92 -7.97 -27.86 -7.47
N MET A 93 -7.27 -26.88 -6.89
CA MET A 93 -6.59 -25.85 -7.68
C MET A 93 -5.51 -26.44 -8.60
N SER A 94 -4.77 -27.45 -8.12
CA SER A 94 -3.70 -28.08 -8.90
C SER A 94 -4.20 -28.88 -10.12
N SER A 95 -5.47 -29.31 -10.11
CA SER A 95 -6.08 -30.02 -11.23
C SER A 95 -6.46 -29.08 -12.38
N MET A 96 -6.52 -27.77 -12.13
CA MET A 96 -6.91 -26.76 -13.12
C MET A 96 -5.73 -26.38 -14.02
N LYS A 97 -5.71 -26.99 -15.21
CA LYS A 97 -4.69 -26.74 -16.23
C LYS A 97 -5.33 -26.20 -17.51
N ILE A 98 -4.85 -25.05 -17.98
CA ILE A 98 -5.21 -24.48 -19.28
C ILE A 98 -3.99 -24.61 -20.18
N SER A 99 -4.15 -25.30 -21.32
CA SER A 99 -3.05 -25.57 -22.26
C SER A 99 -1.81 -26.16 -21.57
N GLY A 100 -2.05 -27.06 -20.60
CA GLY A 100 -0.99 -27.74 -19.83
C GLY A 100 -0.34 -26.92 -18.70
N ARG A 101 -0.71 -25.64 -18.53
CA ARG A 101 -0.19 -24.78 -17.45
C ARG A 101 -1.20 -24.62 -16.33
N SER A 102 -0.74 -24.65 -15.07
CA SER A 102 -1.58 -24.38 -13.91
C SER A 102 -2.15 -22.96 -14.00
N SER A 103 -3.47 -22.83 -13.86
CA SER A 103 -4.16 -21.54 -14.05
C SER A 103 -5.44 -21.44 -13.19
N PRO A 104 -5.33 -21.60 -11.87
CA PRO A 104 -6.49 -21.67 -10.98
C PRO A 104 -7.33 -20.39 -10.96
N PHE A 105 -6.76 -19.21 -11.25
CA PHE A 105 -7.48 -17.92 -11.23
C PHE A 105 -8.03 -17.51 -12.59
N SER A 106 -7.97 -18.39 -13.59
CA SER A 106 -8.61 -18.15 -14.88
C SER A 106 -10.12 -18.38 -14.86
N TYR A 107 -10.61 -19.13 -13.89
CA TYR A 107 -12.02 -19.47 -13.76
C TYR A 107 -12.47 -19.46 -12.30
N GLU A 108 -13.77 -19.30 -12.14
CA GLU A 108 -14.46 -19.21 -10.85
C GLU A 108 -14.15 -20.36 -9.89
N PHE A 109 -14.07 -21.59 -10.40
CA PHE A 109 -13.82 -22.77 -9.59
C PHE A 109 -12.52 -22.68 -8.76
N GLY A 110 -11.41 -22.26 -9.36
CA GLY A 110 -10.11 -22.24 -8.67
C GLY A 110 -9.99 -21.06 -7.72
N TYR A 111 -10.58 -19.92 -8.06
CA TYR A 111 -10.73 -18.82 -7.12
C TYR A 111 -11.54 -19.22 -5.88
N LEU A 112 -12.67 -19.89 -6.06
CA LEU A 112 -13.47 -20.37 -4.93
C LEU A 112 -12.69 -21.36 -4.06
N CYS A 113 -11.91 -22.25 -4.68
CA CYS A 113 -11.01 -23.13 -3.93
C CYS A 113 -9.99 -22.33 -3.10
N PHE A 114 -9.36 -21.30 -3.67
CA PHE A 114 -8.44 -20.42 -2.95
C PHE A 114 -9.12 -19.69 -1.80
N ARG A 115 -10.33 -19.17 -2.02
CA ARG A 115 -11.09 -18.44 -1.00
C ARG A 115 -11.50 -19.34 0.17
N ILE A 116 -11.98 -20.55 -0.11
CA ILE A 116 -12.29 -21.55 0.93
C ILE A 116 -11.03 -21.95 1.68
N LEU A 117 -9.91 -22.13 0.98
CA LEU A 117 -8.62 -22.40 1.60
C LEU A 117 -8.21 -21.31 2.57
N ALA A 118 -8.31 -20.04 2.18
CA ALA A 118 -7.92 -18.91 3.03
C ALA A 118 -8.81 -18.79 4.28
N LEU A 119 -10.12 -19.03 4.12
CA LEU A 119 -11.07 -19.13 5.24
C LEU A 119 -10.74 -20.29 6.17
N ALA A 120 -10.46 -21.48 5.62
CA ALA A 120 -10.13 -22.67 6.40
C ALA A 120 -8.82 -22.51 7.17
N LEU A 121 -7.80 -21.96 6.51
CA LEU A 121 -6.50 -21.69 7.12
C LEU A 121 -6.63 -20.67 8.26
N GLY A 122 -7.28 -19.53 8.01
CA GLY A 122 -7.49 -18.52 9.05
C GLY A 122 -8.36 -19.03 10.21
N THR A 123 -9.39 -19.82 9.93
CA THR A 123 -10.27 -20.40 10.96
C THR A 123 -9.52 -21.41 11.81
N CYS A 124 -8.71 -22.29 11.21
CA CYS A 124 -7.89 -23.23 11.97
C CYS A 124 -6.89 -22.50 12.86
N LEU A 125 -6.21 -21.45 12.35
CA LEU A 125 -5.31 -20.61 13.15
C LEU A 125 -6.05 -19.98 14.35
N LEU A 126 -7.25 -19.43 14.13
CA LEU A 126 -8.05 -18.86 15.21
C LEU A 126 -8.52 -19.92 16.21
N ASN A 127 -8.92 -21.09 15.73
CA ASN A 127 -9.40 -22.18 16.58
C ASN A 127 -8.28 -22.72 17.47
N ASP A 128 -7.12 -22.98 16.88
CA ASP A 128 -5.97 -23.54 17.58
C ASP A 128 -5.39 -22.58 18.63
N GLN A 129 -5.58 -21.26 18.44
CA GLN A 129 -5.22 -20.24 19.41
C GLN A 129 -6.38 -19.83 20.35
N GLY A 130 -7.51 -20.54 20.33
CA GLY A 130 -8.66 -20.26 21.19
C GLY A 130 -9.37 -18.92 20.92
N ALA A 131 -9.13 -18.29 19.76
CA ALA A 131 -9.64 -16.98 19.39
C ALA A 131 -10.88 -17.02 18.47
N LEU A 132 -11.28 -18.20 17.97
CA LEU A 132 -12.37 -18.32 17.00
C LEU A 132 -13.71 -17.83 17.55
N GLU A 133 -14.08 -18.18 18.78
CA GLU A 133 -15.35 -17.75 19.38
C GLU A 133 -15.42 -16.23 19.56
N SER A 134 -14.31 -15.60 19.98
CA SER A 134 -14.21 -14.15 20.06
C SER A 134 -14.34 -13.50 18.69
N ALA A 135 -13.70 -14.06 17.66
CA ALA A 135 -13.81 -13.56 16.30
C ALA A 135 -15.25 -13.64 15.77
N VAL A 136 -15.94 -14.75 16.02
CA VAL A 136 -17.35 -14.94 15.64
C VAL A 136 -18.27 -13.94 16.35
N THR A 137 -18.05 -13.74 17.66
CA THR A 137 -18.80 -12.76 18.44
C THR A 137 -18.62 -11.34 17.91
N ASN A 138 -17.37 -10.96 17.61
CA ASN A 138 -17.06 -9.63 17.05
C ASN A 138 -17.61 -9.46 15.64
N MET A 139 -17.56 -10.50 14.80
CA MET A 139 -18.21 -10.51 13.49
C MET A 139 -19.71 -10.22 13.62
N ALA A 140 -20.41 -10.89 14.53
CA ALA A 140 -21.84 -10.67 14.74
C ALA A 140 -22.16 -9.26 15.27
N ALA A 141 -21.27 -8.68 16.07
CA ALA A 141 -21.42 -7.33 16.64
C ALA A 141 -21.11 -6.21 15.64
N ASP A 142 -20.16 -6.41 14.72
CA ASP A 142 -19.81 -5.46 13.67
C ASP A 142 -20.97 -5.34 12.68
N LYS A 143 -21.54 -4.14 12.53
CA LYS A 143 -22.64 -3.85 11.60
C LYS A 143 -22.19 -3.11 10.35
N ASP A 144 -21.02 -2.51 10.40
CA ASP A 144 -20.54 -1.57 9.38
C ASP A 144 -19.66 -2.26 8.34
N ASN A 145 -19.07 -3.41 8.70
CA ASN A 145 -18.21 -4.19 7.83
C ASN A 145 -18.81 -5.54 7.43
N CYS A 146 -18.24 -6.14 6.38
CA CYS A 146 -18.51 -7.55 6.07
C CYS A 146 -17.74 -8.47 7.03
N PHE A 147 -18.31 -9.64 7.36
CA PHE A 147 -17.70 -10.58 8.30
C PHE A 147 -16.27 -10.99 7.93
N MET A 148 -15.97 -11.09 6.62
CA MET A 148 -14.62 -11.42 6.15
C MET A 148 -13.56 -10.37 6.54
N TRP A 149 -13.94 -9.09 6.71
CA TRP A 149 -13.00 -8.07 7.16
C TRP A 149 -12.68 -8.22 8.64
N THR A 150 -13.70 -8.36 9.49
CA THR A 150 -13.52 -8.62 10.92
C THR A 150 -12.76 -9.93 11.15
N PHE A 151 -13.07 -10.97 10.38
CA PHE A 151 -12.28 -12.22 10.37
C PHE A 151 -10.81 -11.96 10.03
N SER A 152 -10.54 -11.16 8.99
CA SER A 152 -9.16 -10.86 8.58
C SER A 152 -8.39 -10.05 9.62
N ILE A 153 -9.05 -9.18 10.39
CA ILE A 153 -8.45 -8.49 11.56
C ILE A 153 -7.95 -9.52 12.56
N HIS A 154 -8.82 -10.46 12.94
CA HIS A 154 -8.48 -11.48 13.93
C HIS A 154 -7.35 -12.39 13.45
N VAL A 155 -7.36 -12.78 12.18
CA VAL A 155 -6.24 -13.53 11.58
C VAL A 155 -4.95 -12.71 11.62
N SER A 156 -4.98 -11.41 11.27
CA SER A 156 -3.82 -10.50 11.34
C SER A 156 -3.22 -10.49 12.74
N SER A 157 -4.05 -10.33 13.78
CA SER A 157 -3.60 -10.33 15.17
C SER A 157 -2.94 -11.64 15.60
N ILE A 158 -3.43 -12.79 15.12
CA ILE A 158 -2.76 -14.08 15.36
C ILE A 158 -1.39 -14.13 14.67
N ILE A 159 -1.28 -13.61 13.44
CA ILE A 159 0.00 -13.58 12.73
C ILE A 159 1.00 -12.64 13.41
N GLU A 160 0.56 -11.46 13.86
CA GLU A 160 1.37 -10.52 14.63
C GLU A 160 1.87 -11.14 15.94
N ALA A 161 0.99 -11.84 16.67
CA ALA A 161 1.35 -12.56 17.89
C ALA A 161 2.32 -13.72 17.61
N ALA A 162 2.11 -14.47 16.53
CA ALA A 162 2.98 -15.57 16.13
C ALA A 162 4.38 -15.09 15.72
N ILE A 163 4.46 -13.93 15.06
CA ILE A 163 5.72 -13.28 14.73
C ILE A 163 6.42 -12.76 16.01
N SER A 164 5.65 -12.31 17.00
CA SER A 164 6.20 -11.85 18.27
C SER A 164 6.52 -13.00 19.24
N HIS A 165 6.20 -14.24 18.87
CA HIS A 165 6.34 -15.40 19.73
C HIS A 165 7.81 -15.83 19.86
N ASN A 166 8.47 -15.29 20.88
CA ASN A 166 9.80 -15.68 21.34
C ASN A 166 9.72 -17.04 22.04
N GLY A 167 9.75 -18.13 21.28
CA GLY A 167 10.18 -19.40 21.86
C GLY A 167 11.72 -19.42 21.97
N ASN A 168 12.22 -20.23 22.90
CA ASN A 168 13.61 -20.34 23.36
C ASN A 168 14.74 -19.85 22.43
N PRO A 169 15.77 -19.14 22.97
CA PRO A 169 16.93 -18.71 22.20
C PRO A 169 17.57 -19.87 21.41
N GLY A 170 17.60 -19.73 20.08
CA GLY A 170 18.16 -20.72 19.15
C GLY A 170 17.17 -21.69 18.51
N GLY A 171 15.85 -21.55 18.75
CA GLY A 171 14.80 -22.35 18.13
C GLY A 171 14.06 -21.67 16.97
N GLU A 172 13.51 -22.47 16.04
CA GLU A 172 12.59 -22.04 14.97
C GLU A 172 11.13 -22.03 15.48
N THR A 173 10.84 -21.12 16.41
CA THR A 173 9.64 -21.17 17.27
C THR A 173 8.40 -20.59 16.63
N PHE A 174 8.54 -19.82 15.55
CA PHE A 174 7.42 -19.35 14.72
C PHE A 174 6.59 -20.49 14.10
N ASN A 175 7.16 -21.70 14.01
CA ASN A 175 6.49 -22.82 13.34
C ASN A 175 5.55 -23.61 14.24
N CYS A 176 5.53 -23.33 15.56
CA CYS A 176 4.73 -24.09 16.51
C CYS A 176 3.23 -23.88 16.29
N ILE A 177 2.81 -22.67 15.94
CA ILE A 177 1.41 -22.34 15.63
C ILE A 177 0.89 -22.99 14.33
N ILE A 178 1.80 -23.49 13.47
CA ILE A 178 1.45 -24.27 12.25
C ILE A 178 1.53 -25.79 12.55
N GLY A 179 2.09 -26.19 13.69
CA GLY A 179 2.28 -27.59 14.05
C GLY A 179 3.51 -28.26 13.41
N TRP A 180 4.46 -27.48 12.87
CA TRP A 180 5.72 -28.02 12.33
C TRP A 180 6.84 -28.10 13.38
N SER A 181 6.72 -27.36 14.48
CA SER A 181 7.60 -27.45 15.65
C SER A 181 6.79 -27.41 16.94
N HIS A 182 7.45 -27.56 18.09
CA HIS A 182 6.81 -27.54 19.41
C HIS A 182 7.50 -26.52 20.32
N CYS A 183 6.73 -25.86 21.17
CA CYS A 183 7.20 -25.04 22.27
C CYS A 183 6.38 -25.35 23.54
N GLU A 184 6.70 -24.68 24.65
CA GLU A 184 5.99 -24.88 25.93
C GLU A 184 4.49 -24.57 25.82
N ASP A 185 4.14 -23.52 25.07
CA ASP A 185 2.75 -23.11 24.85
C ASP A 185 2.01 -23.97 23.80
N HIS A 186 2.74 -24.73 22.98
CA HIS A 186 2.23 -25.41 21.79
C HIS A 186 2.79 -26.83 21.62
N SER A 187 2.75 -27.64 22.67
CA SER A 187 3.36 -28.98 22.66
C SER A 187 2.56 -30.02 21.85
N ASN A 188 1.25 -29.80 21.67
CA ASN A 188 0.32 -30.77 21.07
C ASN A 188 -0.35 -30.24 19.80
N MET A 189 0.26 -29.28 19.12
CA MET A 189 -0.29 -28.72 17.88
C MET A 189 -0.23 -29.73 16.74
N GLU A 190 -1.37 -30.01 16.12
CA GLU A 190 -1.42 -30.78 14.90
C GLU A 190 -0.98 -29.93 13.70
N GLU A 191 -0.37 -30.58 12.71
CA GLU A 191 0.09 -29.92 11.49
C GLU A 191 -1.10 -29.33 10.70
N LEU A 192 -1.14 -28.00 10.64
CA LEU A 192 -2.17 -27.24 9.91
C LEU A 192 -2.16 -27.55 8.41
N ILE A 193 -0.98 -27.66 7.83
CA ILE A 193 -0.73 -27.91 6.41
C ILE A 193 0.66 -28.52 6.25
N SER A 194 0.80 -29.49 5.34
CA SER A 194 2.13 -30.06 5.06
C SER A 194 3.05 -29.08 4.35
N THR A 195 4.36 -29.17 4.59
CA THR A 195 5.35 -28.36 3.85
C THR A 195 5.33 -28.62 2.34
N THR A 196 4.92 -29.82 1.93
CA THR A 196 4.74 -30.17 0.51
C THR A 196 3.55 -29.45 -0.10
N ASP A 197 2.41 -29.42 0.60
CA ASP A 197 1.20 -28.74 0.15
C ASP A 197 1.37 -27.22 0.16
N ALA A 198 2.04 -26.66 1.19
CA ALA A 198 2.37 -25.24 1.25
C ALA A 198 3.27 -24.81 0.07
N ARG A 199 4.27 -25.64 -0.29
CA ARG A 199 5.12 -25.37 -1.46
C ARG A 199 4.34 -25.48 -2.78
N LEU A 200 3.43 -26.45 -2.89
CA LEU A 200 2.52 -26.56 -4.04
C LEU A 200 1.64 -25.32 -4.16
N LEU A 201 1.09 -24.83 -3.04
CA LEU A 201 0.31 -23.59 -3.02
C LEU A 201 1.13 -22.40 -3.53
N LEU A 202 2.35 -22.20 -3.03
CA LEU A 202 3.25 -21.13 -3.53
C LEU A 202 3.48 -21.26 -5.04
N PHE A 203 3.72 -22.47 -5.54
CA PHE A 203 3.89 -22.71 -6.97
C PHE A 203 2.64 -22.34 -7.78
N LEU A 204 1.44 -22.72 -7.32
CA LEU A 204 0.18 -22.38 -7.98
C LEU A 204 -0.06 -20.87 -8.04
N LEU A 205 0.20 -20.16 -6.93
CA LEU A 205 0.08 -18.70 -6.87
C LEU A 205 1.08 -18.02 -7.81
N TRP A 206 2.34 -18.44 -7.79
CA TRP A 206 3.39 -17.87 -8.63
C TRP A 206 3.16 -18.08 -10.13
N CYS A 207 2.73 -19.29 -10.52
CA CYS A 207 2.47 -19.63 -11.92
C CYS A 207 1.33 -18.83 -12.53
N ASP A 208 0.35 -18.40 -11.73
CA ASP A 208 -0.81 -17.63 -12.17
C ASP A 208 -0.87 -16.24 -11.47
N ARG A 209 0.30 -15.68 -11.14
CA ARG A 209 0.47 -14.47 -10.31
C ARG A 209 -0.23 -13.22 -10.85
N GLU A 210 -0.33 -13.10 -12.17
CA GLU A 210 -1.00 -11.96 -12.83
C GLU A 210 -2.51 -12.02 -12.55
N ARG A 211 -3.12 -13.18 -12.80
CA ARG A 211 -4.55 -13.40 -12.54
C ARG A 211 -4.88 -13.46 -11.06
N PHE A 212 -3.94 -13.96 -10.25
CA PHE A 212 -4.04 -13.89 -8.79
C PHE A 212 -4.21 -12.44 -8.35
N LEU A 213 -3.29 -11.54 -8.74
CA LEU A 213 -3.40 -10.12 -8.39
C LEU A 213 -4.71 -9.51 -8.91
N GLN A 214 -5.09 -9.76 -10.16
CA GLN A 214 -6.35 -9.27 -10.73
C GLN A 214 -7.57 -9.73 -9.94
N THR A 215 -7.61 -11.02 -9.58
CA THR A 215 -8.74 -11.59 -8.86
C THR A 215 -8.80 -11.07 -7.43
N MET A 216 -7.67 -10.99 -6.73
CA MET A 216 -7.62 -10.50 -5.35
C MET A 216 -7.93 -9.00 -5.28
N ALA A 217 -7.46 -8.19 -6.24
CA ALA A 217 -7.74 -6.76 -6.28
C ALA A 217 -9.23 -6.45 -6.57
N ALA A 218 -9.91 -7.33 -7.31
CA ALA A 218 -11.30 -7.13 -7.71
C ALA A 218 -12.33 -7.80 -6.78
N THR A 219 -11.89 -8.53 -5.75
CA THR A 219 -12.78 -9.27 -4.83
C THR A 219 -12.38 -9.05 -3.37
N VAL A 220 -13.25 -9.44 -2.43
CA VAL A 220 -12.91 -9.42 -1.01
C VAL A 220 -12.22 -10.73 -0.62
N SER A 221 -10.91 -10.67 -0.38
CA SER A 221 -10.09 -11.83 -0.02
C SER A 221 -9.86 -11.91 1.50
N PRO A 222 -10.36 -12.96 2.17
CA PRO A 222 -10.17 -13.12 3.60
C PRO A 222 -8.77 -13.65 3.93
N GLY A 223 -8.13 -13.10 4.97
CA GLY A 223 -6.99 -13.75 5.65
C GLY A 223 -5.72 -13.98 4.81
N LEU A 224 -5.43 -13.14 3.80
CA LEU A 224 -4.23 -13.27 2.96
C LEU A 224 -2.93 -13.27 3.77
N CYS A 225 -2.84 -12.49 4.86
CA CYS A 225 -1.67 -12.48 5.74
C CYS A 225 -1.36 -13.87 6.33
N GLY A 226 -2.39 -14.64 6.70
CA GLY A 226 -2.22 -16.01 7.21
C GLY A 226 -1.67 -16.96 6.15
N VAL A 227 -2.15 -16.84 4.91
CA VAL A 227 -1.60 -17.59 3.77
C VAL A 227 -0.12 -17.22 3.56
N MET A 228 0.18 -15.93 3.51
CA MET A 228 1.56 -15.45 3.30
C MET A 228 2.50 -15.86 4.44
N TYR A 229 2.04 -15.87 5.67
CA TYR A 229 2.80 -16.36 6.82
C TYR A 229 3.19 -17.82 6.65
N VAL A 230 2.24 -18.70 6.33
CA VAL A 230 2.52 -20.14 6.11
C VAL A 230 3.50 -20.36 4.97
N LEU A 231 3.36 -19.64 3.86
CA LEU A 231 4.28 -19.76 2.72
C LEU A 231 5.70 -19.31 3.07
N TRP A 232 5.84 -18.20 3.79
CA TRP A 232 7.12 -17.73 4.29
C TRP A 232 7.78 -18.77 5.19
N ARG A 233 7.04 -19.24 6.20
CA ARG A 233 7.53 -20.23 7.15
C ARG A 233 7.90 -21.54 6.48
N CYS A 234 7.18 -21.96 5.44
CA CYS A 234 7.51 -23.17 4.68
C CYS A 234 8.95 -23.11 4.14
N ILE A 235 9.35 -21.97 3.55
CA ILE A 235 10.68 -21.81 2.95
C ILE A 235 11.75 -21.76 4.05
N ILE A 236 11.51 -20.98 5.11
CA ILE A 236 12.46 -20.84 6.23
C ILE A 236 12.66 -22.18 6.95
N TYR A 237 11.57 -22.87 7.26
CA TYR A 237 11.61 -24.14 7.99
C TYR A 237 12.28 -25.25 7.18
N GLN A 238 11.96 -25.40 5.89
CA GLN A 238 12.62 -26.39 5.05
C GLN A 238 14.11 -26.09 4.86
N ARG A 239 14.51 -24.81 4.81
CA ARG A 239 15.92 -24.41 4.80
C ARG A 239 16.62 -24.79 6.11
N TYR A 240 15.98 -24.52 7.25
CA TYR A 240 16.50 -24.90 8.57
C TYR A 240 16.68 -26.42 8.71
N ARG A 241 15.72 -27.20 8.23
CA ARG A 241 15.74 -28.66 8.18
C ARG A 241 16.73 -29.24 7.15
N GLN A 242 17.40 -28.39 6.36
CA GLN A 242 18.30 -28.76 5.28
C GLN A 242 17.60 -29.60 4.18
N GLU A 243 16.27 -29.46 4.04
CA GLU A 243 15.46 -30.11 3.01
C GLU A 243 15.47 -29.34 1.69
N LEU A 244 15.87 -28.07 1.73
CA LEU A 244 16.09 -27.23 0.55
C LEU A 244 17.57 -26.87 0.41
N SER A 245 18.08 -26.99 -0.82
CA SER A 245 19.36 -26.39 -1.18
C SER A 245 19.29 -24.86 -1.04
N ALA A 246 20.44 -24.21 -0.80
CA ALA A 246 20.48 -22.75 -0.71
C ALA A 246 19.97 -22.08 -2.00
N ALA A 247 20.23 -22.67 -3.16
CA ALA A 247 19.75 -22.19 -4.46
C ALA A 247 18.23 -22.32 -4.60
N ASP A 248 17.65 -23.46 -4.21
CA ASP A 248 16.21 -23.67 -4.25
C ASP A 248 15.47 -22.76 -3.26
N ALA A 249 16.00 -22.60 -2.05
CA ALA A 249 15.46 -21.68 -1.06
C ALA A 249 15.47 -20.24 -1.57
N LYS A 250 16.57 -19.80 -2.21
CA LYS A 250 16.65 -18.47 -2.84
C LYS A 250 15.56 -18.31 -3.91
N ARG A 251 15.44 -19.27 -4.83
CA ARG A 251 14.43 -19.23 -5.91
C ARG A 251 12.99 -19.18 -5.37
N LEU A 252 12.66 -20.03 -4.39
CA LEU A 252 11.33 -20.00 -3.76
C LEU A 252 11.08 -18.68 -3.03
N MET A 253 12.11 -18.09 -2.42
CA MET A 253 11.99 -16.80 -1.76
C MET A 253 11.73 -15.65 -2.74
N VAL A 254 12.30 -15.70 -3.95
CA VAL A 254 11.95 -14.76 -5.04
C VAL A 254 10.47 -14.87 -5.38
N HIS A 255 9.97 -16.09 -5.62
CA HIS A 255 8.55 -16.32 -5.93
C HIS A 255 7.64 -15.84 -4.79
N TYR A 256 8.00 -16.15 -3.54
CA TYR A 256 7.27 -15.71 -2.36
C TYR A 256 7.23 -14.19 -2.25
N THR A 257 8.37 -13.51 -2.44
CA THR A 257 8.47 -12.06 -2.29
C THR A 257 7.56 -11.33 -3.29
N ASP A 258 7.48 -11.80 -4.53
CA ASP A 258 6.57 -11.24 -5.53
C ASP A 258 5.09 -11.44 -5.15
N ILE A 259 4.72 -12.66 -4.73
CA ILE A 259 3.34 -12.96 -4.30
C ILE A 259 2.98 -12.19 -3.01
N LEU A 260 3.94 -11.98 -2.11
CA LEU A 260 3.76 -11.17 -0.90
C LEU A 260 3.40 -9.73 -1.26
N TRP A 261 4.15 -9.09 -2.16
CA TRP A 261 3.85 -7.73 -2.62
C TRP A 261 2.49 -7.65 -3.34
N ARG A 262 2.18 -8.60 -4.23
CA ARG A 262 0.86 -8.67 -4.89
C ARG A 262 -0.28 -8.84 -3.89
N SER A 263 -0.07 -9.66 -2.86
CA SER A 263 -1.04 -9.84 -1.78
C SER A 263 -1.21 -8.56 -0.97
N TYR A 264 -0.13 -7.83 -0.69
CA TYR A 264 -0.20 -6.58 0.04
C TYR A 264 -0.97 -5.50 -0.75
N LEU A 265 -0.73 -5.40 -2.06
CA LEU A 265 -1.45 -4.52 -2.98
C LEU A 265 -2.95 -4.85 -3.12
N SER A 266 -3.38 -6.06 -2.73
CA SER A 266 -4.78 -6.51 -2.85
C SER A 266 -5.45 -6.81 -1.51
N ALA A 267 -4.73 -6.66 -0.40
CA ALA A 267 -5.26 -6.94 0.94
C ALA A 267 -6.38 -5.96 1.35
N VAL A 268 -7.11 -6.29 2.41
CA VAL A 268 -8.08 -5.39 3.05
C VAL A 268 -7.43 -4.60 4.20
N ALA A 269 -7.95 -3.40 4.48
CA ALA A 269 -7.43 -2.31 5.35
C ALA A 269 -6.93 -2.63 6.76
N ASN A 270 -7.04 -3.89 7.18
CA ASN A 270 -6.75 -4.29 8.53
C ASN A 270 -5.79 -5.48 8.59
N GLN A 271 -5.03 -5.70 7.52
CA GLN A 271 -3.93 -6.67 7.48
C GLN A 271 -2.57 -5.99 7.31
N ASP A 272 -2.55 -4.64 7.25
CA ASP A 272 -1.36 -3.89 6.86
C ASP A 272 -0.20 -4.07 7.83
N GLU A 273 -0.48 -4.22 9.13
CA GLU A 273 0.55 -4.47 10.15
C GLU A 273 1.17 -5.87 10.01
N ALA A 274 0.36 -6.92 9.84
CA ALA A 274 0.90 -8.25 9.59
C ALA A 274 1.73 -8.31 8.29
N PHE A 275 1.30 -7.63 7.23
CA PHE A 275 2.09 -7.51 6.00
C PHE A 275 3.39 -6.73 6.24
N HIS A 276 3.34 -5.63 7.00
CA HIS A 276 4.52 -4.87 7.39
C HIS A 276 5.55 -5.75 8.11
N LEU A 277 5.10 -6.52 9.11
CA LEU A 277 5.97 -7.44 9.84
C LEU A 277 6.58 -8.51 8.92
N LEU A 278 5.78 -9.14 8.05
CA LEU A 278 6.27 -10.11 7.06
C LEU A 278 7.33 -9.50 6.13
N HIS A 279 7.12 -8.28 5.65
CA HIS A 279 8.11 -7.57 4.83
C HIS A 279 9.38 -7.22 5.62
N SER A 280 9.23 -6.77 6.87
CA SER A 280 10.36 -6.39 7.73
C SER A 280 11.27 -7.58 8.06
N LEU A 281 10.72 -8.79 8.15
CA LEU A 281 11.49 -10.01 8.41
C LEU A 281 12.05 -10.65 7.12
N ASN A 282 11.50 -10.30 5.97
CA ASN A 282 11.91 -10.86 4.66
C ASN A 282 12.97 -10.01 3.94
N VAL A 283 13.87 -9.32 4.65
CA VAL A 283 14.89 -8.44 4.03
C VAL A 283 15.78 -9.17 3.03
N GLN A 284 16.23 -10.38 3.36
CA GLN A 284 17.08 -11.18 2.46
C GLN A 284 16.33 -11.66 1.22
N GLY A 285 15.04 -11.99 1.37
CA GLY A 285 14.18 -12.37 0.26
C GLY A 285 13.96 -11.20 -0.69
N PHE A 286 13.75 -9.99 -0.14
CA PHE A 286 13.63 -8.77 -0.92
C PHE A 286 14.87 -8.49 -1.77
N LYS A 287 16.07 -8.52 -1.17
CA LYS A 287 17.33 -8.34 -1.92
C LYS A 287 17.50 -9.39 -3.02
N SER A 288 17.21 -10.65 -2.69
CA SER A 288 17.30 -11.74 -3.67
C SER A 288 16.32 -11.57 -4.82
N TRP A 289 15.13 -11.05 -4.53
CA TRP A 289 14.11 -10.74 -5.51
C TRP A 289 14.53 -9.55 -6.37
N GLU A 290 15.05 -8.45 -5.81
CA GLU A 290 15.52 -7.28 -6.55
C GLU A 290 16.52 -7.67 -7.66
N ASP A 291 17.49 -8.52 -7.32
CA ASP A 291 18.53 -9.01 -8.24
C ASP A 291 18.02 -9.95 -9.34
N ASP A 292 16.82 -10.54 -9.18
CA ASP A 292 16.29 -11.54 -10.11
C ASP A 292 15.71 -10.90 -11.39
N PRO A 293 16.02 -11.40 -12.60
CA PRO A 293 15.38 -10.93 -13.82
C PRO A 293 13.85 -11.08 -13.78
N LYS A 294 13.15 -9.96 -13.80
CA LYS A 294 11.69 -9.97 -13.74
C LYS A 294 11.12 -10.47 -15.07
N CYS A 295 10.27 -11.50 -15.02
CA CYS A 295 9.45 -11.91 -16.16
C CYS A 295 8.19 -11.05 -16.18
N ILE A 296 8.20 -10.03 -17.04
CA ILE A 296 7.21 -8.96 -16.98
C ILE A 296 6.33 -8.95 -18.23
N ASN A 297 5.02 -8.87 -18.01
CA ASN A 297 3.98 -8.64 -19.00
C ASN A 297 3.58 -7.14 -18.98
N PRO A 298 3.47 -6.43 -20.12
CA PRO A 298 3.05 -5.04 -20.16
C PRO A 298 1.71 -4.77 -19.46
N GLU A 299 0.72 -5.65 -19.64
CA GLU A 299 -0.62 -5.47 -19.06
C GLU A 299 -0.61 -5.70 -17.54
N ASP A 300 0.17 -6.66 -17.06
CA ASP A 300 0.39 -6.88 -15.63
C ASP A 300 1.09 -5.67 -14.99
N SER A 301 2.05 -5.07 -15.69
CA SER A 301 2.78 -3.88 -15.21
C SER A 301 1.85 -2.68 -15.02
N LYS A 302 1.01 -2.41 -16.02
CA LYS A 302 -0.01 -1.35 -15.93
C LYS A 302 -0.95 -1.62 -14.76
N PHE A 303 -1.39 -2.87 -14.60
CA PHE A 303 -2.29 -3.26 -13.52
C PHE A 303 -1.66 -3.09 -12.14
N ILE A 304 -0.38 -3.43 -11.96
CA ILE A 304 0.36 -3.20 -10.70
C ILE A 304 0.39 -1.71 -10.34
N VAL A 305 0.75 -0.84 -11.29
CA VAL A 305 0.82 0.62 -11.06
C VAL A 305 -0.56 1.16 -10.72
N HIS A 306 -1.58 0.75 -11.47
CA HIS A 306 -2.97 1.13 -11.28
C HIS A 306 -3.48 0.77 -9.87
N ILE A 307 -3.35 -0.51 -9.50
CA ILE A 307 -3.82 -1.00 -8.19
C ILE A 307 -3.08 -0.33 -7.04
N PHE A 308 -1.76 -0.13 -7.15
CA PHE A 308 -1.00 0.54 -6.10
C PHE A 308 -1.46 1.98 -5.89
N GLY A 309 -1.62 2.76 -6.96
CA GLY A 309 -2.14 4.13 -6.87
C GLY A 309 -3.53 4.19 -6.25
N HIS A 310 -4.42 3.28 -6.67
CA HIS A 310 -5.78 3.20 -6.17
C HIS A 310 -5.85 2.84 -4.67
N GLN A 311 -5.06 1.86 -4.23
CA GLN A 311 -4.96 1.48 -2.81
C GLN A 311 -4.46 2.64 -1.93
N LEU A 312 -3.50 3.41 -2.42
CA LEU A 312 -3.00 4.59 -1.70
C LEU A 312 -4.08 5.67 -1.58
N LEU A 313 -4.94 5.85 -2.59
CA LEU A 313 -5.95 6.91 -2.63
C LEU A 313 -7.22 6.61 -1.83
N GLU A 314 -7.78 5.42 -2.02
CA GLU A 314 -9.17 5.12 -1.61
C GLU A 314 -9.28 4.48 -0.22
N ARG A 315 -8.21 3.87 0.29
CA ARG A 315 -8.29 3.02 1.46
C ARG A 315 -8.07 3.78 2.78
N ILE A 316 -9.06 3.87 3.64
CA ILE A 316 -8.82 4.27 5.05
C ILE A 316 -7.95 3.15 5.66
N GLY A 317 -6.73 3.45 6.13
CA GLY A 317 -5.76 2.41 6.51
C GLY A 317 -5.20 1.62 5.32
N GLY A 318 -4.46 2.30 4.42
CA GLY A 318 -3.76 1.64 3.32
C GLY A 318 -2.38 1.13 3.73
N ILE A 319 -1.48 0.96 2.75
CA ILE A 319 -0.09 0.58 2.98
C ILE A 319 0.53 1.45 4.09
N VAL A 320 1.17 0.79 5.05
CA VAL A 320 1.82 1.46 6.17
C VAL A 320 2.87 2.41 5.59
N PRO A 321 2.93 3.69 6.01
CA PRO A 321 3.78 4.68 5.37
C PRO A 321 5.25 4.24 5.22
N VAL A 322 5.78 3.48 6.18
CA VAL A 322 7.14 2.94 6.17
C VAL A 322 7.43 1.98 5.01
N ASP A 323 6.41 1.33 4.45
CA ASP A 323 6.57 0.41 3.32
C ASP A 323 6.31 1.07 1.96
N ILE A 324 5.87 2.34 1.92
CA ILE A 324 5.67 3.08 0.67
C ILE A 324 6.94 3.09 -0.20
N PRO A 325 8.15 3.37 0.31
CA PRO A 325 9.35 3.33 -0.53
C PRO A 325 9.62 1.95 -1.13
N LYS A 326 9.43 0.87 -0.36
CA LYS A 326 9.63 -0.49 -0.85
C LYS A 326 8.56 -0.89 -1.87
N ALA A 327 7.31 -0.47 -1.68
CA ALA A 327 6.23 -0.66 -2.64
C ALA A 327 6.49 0.12 -3.95
N LEU A 328 7.03 1.34 -3.86
CA LEU A 328 7.45 2.12 -5.02
C LEU A 328 8.59 1.44 -5.78
N ASN A 329 9.57 0.86 -5.08
CA ASN A 329 10.61 0.04 -5.69
C ASN A 329 10.01 -1.18 -6.41
N PHE A 330 9.05 -1.86 -5.78
CA PHE A 330 8.32 -2.97 -6.42
C PHE A 330 7.67 -2.51 -7.73
N VAL A 331 6.92 -1.41 -7.71
CA VAL A 331 6.27 -0.85 -8.90
C VAL A 331 7.29 -0.37 -9.95
N TYR A 332 8.39 0.23 -9.53
CA TYR A 332 9.46 0.66 -10.43
C TYR A 332 10.04 -0.51 -11.22
N LEU A 333 10.42 -1.59 -10.53
CA LEU A 333 11.00 -2.78 -11.16
C LEU A 333 10.04 -3.49 -12.11
N HIS A 334 8.73 -3.42 -11.86
CA HIS A 334 7.73 -3.96 -12.79
C HIS A 334 7.41 -3.02 -13.97
N SER A 335 7.55 -1.72 -13.83
CA SER A 335 7.06 -0.75 -14.83
C SER A 335 8.14 -0.13 -15.72
N ILE A 336 9.42 -0.21 -15.33
CA ILE A 336 10.54 0.44 -16.03
C ILE A 336 10.75 -0.05 -17.47
N HIS A 337 10.24 -1.24 -17.81
CA HIS A 337 10.47 -1.87 -19.11
C HIS A 337 9.36 -1.62 -20.15
N PHE A 338 8.21 -1.07 -19.77
CA PHE A 338 7.02 -0.97 -20.65
C PHE A 338 6.47 0.43 -20.79
N THR A 339 6.00 0.74 -21.99
CA THR A 339 5.18 1.92 -22.26
C THR A 339 3.71 1.65 -21.94
N GLY A 340 2.95 2.72 -21.71
CA GLY A 340 1.56 2.72 -21.29
C GLY A 340 1.33 2.65 -19.78
N CYS A 341 2.38 2.56 -18.94
CA CYS A 341 2.25 2.69 -17.48
C CYS A 341 2.20 4.17 -17.04
N GLU A 342 2.59 5.08 -17.91
CA GLU A 342 2.66 6.53 -17.69
C GLU A 342 1.29 7.11 -17.31
N TYR A 343 0.22 6.57 -17.89
CA TYR A 343 -1.16 7.01 -17.65
C TYR A 343 -1.64 6.81 -16.21
N GLU A 344 -1.00 5.88 -15.48
CA GLU A 344 -1.33 5.54 -14.08
C GLU A 344 -0.47 6.32 -13.07
N LEU A 345 0.60 6.99 -13.52
CA LEU A 345 1.47 7.81 -12.68
C LEU A 345 0.77 8.95 -11.92
N PRO A 346 -0.24 9.67 -12.45
CA PRO A 346 -0.87 10.74 -11.69
C PRO A 346 -1.57 10.19 -10.46
N THR A 347 -2.33 9.11 -10.63
CA THR A 347 -3.03 8.38 -9.56
C THR A 347 -2.04 7.86 -8.53
N LEU A 348 -0.95 7.23 -8.98
CA LEU A 348 0.12 6.74 -8.12
C LEU A 348 0.71 7.85 -7.25
N PHE A 349 1.15 8.95 -7.87
CA PHE A 349 1.86 10.02 -7.17
C PHE A 349 0.94 10.76 -6.21
N MET A 350 -0.32 10.99 -6.60
CA MET A 350 -1.34 11.54 -5.72
C MET A 350 -1.53 10.67 -4.48
N GLY A 351 -1.65 9.35 -4.67
CA GLY A 351 -1.73 8.39 -3.58
C GLY A 351 -0.53 8.46 -2.64
N VAL A 352 0.69 8.46 -3.19
CA VAL A 352 1.94 8.52 -2.42
C VAL A 352 1.98 9.79 -1.58
N PHE A 353 1.84 10.97 -2.21
CA PHE A 353 1.93 12.23 -1.50
C PHE A 353 0.84 12.36 -0.45
N LYS A 354 -0.41 11.95 -0.75
CA LYS A 354 -1.51 11.97 0.22
C LYS A 354 -1.18 11.18 1.49
N ARG A 355 -0.50 10.03 1.34
CA ARG A 355 -0.07 9.22 2.50
C ARG A 355 1.11 9.82 3.25
N LEU A 356 2.11 10.33 2.54
CA LEU A 356 3.24 11.01 3.17
C LEU A 356 2.77 12.26 3.93
N TRP A 357 1.79 12.98 3.40
CA TRP A 357 1.17 14.10 4.09
C TRP A 357 0.46 13.66 5.37
N GLY A 358 -0.33 12.59 5.30
CA GLY A 358 -0.97 12.00 6.48
C GLY A 358 0.06 11.61 7.55
N LEU A 359 1.21 11.06 7.14
CA LEU A 359 2.31 10.76 8.03
C LEU A 359 2.86 12.02 8.71
N VAL A 360 3.07 13.10 7.96
CA VAL A 360 3.52 14.39 8.50
C VAL A 360 2.51 14.97 9.49
N LEU A 361 1.22 15.00 9.15
CA LEU A 361 0.16 15.50 10.05
C LEU A 361 0.02 14.68 11.33
N ASN A 362 0.20 13.36 11.24
CA ASN A 362 0.10 12.46 12.39
C ASN A 362 1.35 12.45 13.28
N SER A 363 2.48 12.99 12.79
CA SER A 363 3.73 13.05 13.55
C SER A 363 3.73 14.13 14.65
N GLY A 364 2.63 14.88 14.81
CA GLY A 364 2.56 16.03 15.72
C GLY A 364 3.39 17.21 15.21
N ASP A 365 3.89 18.03 16.12
CA ASP A 365 4.59 19.28 15.76
C ASP A 365 5.96 19.05 15.10
N ARG A 366 6.55 17.85 15.24
CA ARG A 366 7.90 17.54 14.73
C ARG A 366 7.97 16.13 14.13
N PRO A 367 8.24 15.99 12.82
CA PRO A 367 8.46 14.68 12.20
C PRO A 367 9.76 14.07 12.75
N SER A 368 9.71 12.78 13.07
CA SER A 368 10.91 12.04 13.47
C SER A 368 11.91 11.93 12.32
N ALA A 369 13.18 11.66 12.63
CA ALA A 369 14.19 11.35 11.61
C ALA A 369 13.74 10.19 10.70
N ALA A 370 13.12 9.15 11.28
CA ALA A 370 12.57 8.02 10.53
C ALA A 370 11.44 8.44 9.59
N THR A 371 10.58 9.37 10.00
CA THR A 371 9.53 9.95 9.14
C THR A 371 10.14 10.62 7.91
N LEU A 372 11.20 11.40 8.10
CA LEU A 372 11.88 12.09 7.00
C LEU A 372 12.62 11.12 6.08
N ASP A 373 13.24 10.08 6.62
CA ASP A 373 13.90 9.05 5.82
C ASP A 373 12.90 8.36 4.88
N ILE A 374 11.71 8.01 5.39
CA ILE A 374 10.62 7.44 4.57
C ILE A 374 10.23 8.40 3.44
N ILE A 375 10.06 9.69 3.74
CA ILE A 375 9.70 10.71 2.75
C ILE A 375 10.80 10.84 1.69
N CYS A 376 12.06 10.93 2.10
CA CYS A 376 13.20 11.06 1.19
C CYS A 376 13.32 9.84 0.27
N GLU A 377 13.21 8.63 0.81
CA GLU A 377 13.24 7.41 0.00
C GLU A 377 12.07 7.34 -0.99
N ALA A 378 10.87 7.74 -0.58
CA ALA A 378 9.73 7.82 -1.50
C ALA A 378 9.98 8.85 -2.62
N PHE A 379 10.58 10.01 -2.29
CA PHE A 379 10.91 11.06 -3.27
C PHE A 379 11.98 10.60 -4.27
N ASP A 380 12.99 9.86 -3.81
CA ASP A 380 14.00 9.25 -4.66
C ASP A 380 13.37 8.23 -5.64
N TRP A 381 12.47 7.36 -5.16
CA TRP A 381 11.76 6.43 -6.03
C TRP A 381 10.83 7.12 -7.03
N CYS A 382 10.04 8.11 -6.60
CA CYS A 382 9.24 8.93 -7.51
C CYS A 382 10.13 9.58 -8.58
N SER A 383 11.30 10.10 -8.20
CA SER A 383 12.27 10.68 -9.13
C SER A 383 12.80 9.65 -10.14
N LYS A 384 13.18 8.45 -9.69
CA LYS A 384 13.65 7.36 -10.55
C LYS A 384 12.59 6.90 -11.54
N ILE A 385 11.35 6.76 -11.07
CA ILE A 385 10.17 6.46 -11.89
C ILE A 385 10.04 7.53 -12.98
N LEU A 386 9.95 8.81 -12.60
CA LEU A 386 9.85 9.94 -13.52
C LEU A 386 10.94 9.95 -14.59
N VAL A 387 12.21 9.87 -14.19
CA VAL A 387 13.35 9.89 -15.14
C VAL A 387 13.28 8.72 -16.11
N SER A 388 12.93 7.53 -15.61
CA SER A 388 12.85 6.34 -16.44
C SER A 388 11.71 6.41 -17.45
N PHE A 389 10.58 7.03 -17.08
CA PHE A 389 9.48 7.29 -18.02
C PHE A 389 9.82 8.42 -19.00
N ALA A 390 10.44 9.51 -18.54
CA ALA A 390 10.87 10.62 -19.39
C ALA A 390 11.78 10.18 -20.53
N ALA A 391 12.70 9.24 -20.27
CA ALA A 391 13.60 8.70 -21.28
C ALA A 391 12.88 7.89 -22.39
N ARG A 392 11.61 7.52 -22.19
CA ARG A 392 10.85 6.60 -23.05
C ARG A 392 9.64 7.24 -23.73
N CYS A 393 9.12 8.36 -23.22
CA CYS A 393 7.92 9.01 -23.77
C CYS A 393 8.18 9.64 -25.15
N PHE A 394 7.47 9.14 -26.17
CA PHE A 394 7.31 9.79 -27.47
C PHE A 394 5.92 10.44 -27.53
N GLY A 395 5.82 11.72 -27.14
CA GLY A 395 4.61 12.54 -27.28
C GLY A 395 4.42 13.54 -26.12
N HIS A 396 4.41 14.83 -26.41
CA HIS A 396 4.23 15.90 -25.40
C HIS A 396 2.80 15.94 -24.81
N ASP A 397 1.81 15.37 -25.48
CA ASP A 397 0.38 15.48 -25.12
C ASP A 397 -0.03 14.53 -23.98
N ASP A 398 0.49 13.30 -23.92
CA ASP A 398 0.18 12.37 -22.83
C ASP A 398 0.83 12.83 -21.52
N MET A 399 2.03 13.42 -21.63
CA MET A 399 2.72 14.08 -20.53
C MET A 399 1.92 15.29 -20.03
N PHE A 400 1.34 16.08 -20.93
CA PHE A 400 0.45 17.18 -20.55
C PHE A 400 -0.74 16.68 -19.74
N VAL A 401 -1.40 15.61 -20.16
CA VAL A 401 -2.52 15.02 -19.40
C VAL A 401 -2.07 14.52 -18.03
N LEU A 402 -0.88 13.90 -17.92
CA LEU A 402 -0.30 13.51 -16.63
C LEU A 402 -0.18 14.71 -15.69
N ILE A 403 0.27 15.86 -16.18
CA ILE A 403 0.53 17.03 -15.35
C ILE A 403 -0.72 17.86 -15.13
N CYS A 404 -1.62 17.97 -16.11
CA CYS A 404 -2.94 18.51 -15.91
C CYS A 404 -3.68 17.71 -14.86
N ARG A 405 -3.57 16.37 -14.86
CA ARG A 405 -4.15 15.57 -13.79
C ARG A 405 -3.46 15.82 -12.47
N LEU A 406 -2.13 15.82 -12.41
CA LEU A 406 -1.41 16.19 -11.18
C LEU A 406 -1.83 17.61 -10.71
N SER A 407 -1.95 18.59 -11.61
CA SER A 407 -2.21 20.01 -11.32
C SER A 407 -3.67 20.27 -10.95
N ASP A 408 -4.63 19.65 -11.65
CA ASP A 408 -6.07 19.63 -11.33
C ASP A 408 -6.33 18.93 -10.00
N THR A 409 -5.56 17.88 -9.68
CA THR A 409 -5.63 17.21 -8.37
C THR A 409 -4.86 17.94 -7.26
N ARG A 410 -4.56 19.23 -7.48
CA ARG A 410 -3.85 20.13 -6.56
C ARG A 410 -2.37 19.75 -6.46
N ILE A 411 -1.54 20.05 -7.48
CA ILE A 411 -0.06 20.08 -7.29
C ILE A 411 0.34 21.07 -6.17
N SER A 412 -0.53 22.02 -5.81
CA SER A 412 -0.37 22.76 -4.55
C SER A 412 -0.03 21.79 -3.42
N PHE A 413 -0.68 20.63 -3.34
CA PHE A 413 -0.40 19.60 -2.35
C PHE A 413 1.07 19.14 -2.30
N LEU A 414 1.77 18.96 -3.42
CA LEU A 414 3.20 18.60 -3.39
C LEU A 414 4.06 19.76 -2.88
N LEU A 415 3.75 20.99 -3.27
CA LEU A 415 4.56 22.15 -2.91
C LEU A 415 4.25 22.66 -1.52
N ASP A 416 2.99 22.62 -1.12
CA ASP A 416 2.50 22.79 0.24
C ASP A 416 3.16 21.74 1.14
N PHE A 417 3.41 20.53 0.63
CA PHE A 417 4.03 19.45 1.39
C PHE A 417 5.49 19.77 1.63
N ILE A 418 6.19 20.13 0.55
CA ILE A 418 7.58 20.56 0.62
C ILE A 418 7.73 21.76 1.55
N ALA A 419 6.88 22.76 1.39
CA ALA A 419 6.83 23.95 2.23
C ALA A 419 6.58 23.59 3.71
N LYS A 420 5.57 22.77 4.00
CA LYS A 420 5.27 22.36 5.38
C LYS A 420 6.45 21.63 5.99
N VAL A 421 7.03 20.64 5.31
CA VAL A 421 8.17 19.86 5.83
C VAL A 421 9.42 20.72 6.03
N MET A 422 9.66 21.73 5.20
CA MET A 422 10.73 22.72 5.38
C MET A 422 10.55 23.57 6.65
N LEU A 423 9.33 23.79 7.13
CA LEU A 423 9.05 24.60 8.32
C LEU A 423 8.98 23.80 9.63
N LEU A 424 8.88 22.48 9.57
CA LEU A 424 8.76 21.63 10.77
C LEU A 424 10.03 21.48 11.64
N PRO A 425 11.26 21.40 11.09
CA PRO A 425 12.43 21.30 11.94
C PRO A 425 12.62 22.50 12.87
N ASP A 426 13.07 22.22 14.08
CA ASP A 426 13.64 23.24 14.97
C ASP A 426 15.08 23.52 14.52
N PRO A 427 15.35 24.72 13.96
CA PRO A 427 16.64 25.01 13.37
C PRO A 427 17.80 24.95 14.37
N ALA A 428 17.51 25.10 15.67
CA ALA A 428 18.50 25.00 16.74
C ALA A 428 18.95 23.56 17.02
N THR A 429 18.21 22.56 16.52
CA THR A 429 18.46 21.14 16.76
C THR A 429 19.09 20.42 15.57
N ILE A 430 19.28 21.11 14.44
CA ILE A 430 19.85 20.53 13.23
C ILE A 430 21.36 20.37 13.43
N GLU A 431 21.81 19.12 13.61
CA GLU A 431 23.23 18.80 13.65
C GLU A 431 23.90 19.23 12.33
N THR A 432 24.85 20.16 12.43
CA THR A 432 25.66 20.66 11.29
C THR A 432 26.92 19.82 11.07
N SER A 433 26.92 18.56 11.52
CA SER A 433 28.09 17.68 11.36
C SER A 433 28.44 17.52 9.87
N PRO A 434 29.65 17.90 9.43
CA PRO A 434 30.03 17.88 8.02
C PRO A 434 30.07 16.47 7.41
N ASP A 435 30.18 15.42 8.25
CA ASP A 435 30.33 14.03 7.80
C ASP A 435 29.01 13.25 7.67
N LYS A 436 27.88 13.80 8.15
CA LYS A 436 26.55 13.18 8.03
C LYS A 436 25.51 14.22 7.64
N ARG A 437 24.99 14.11 6.41
CA ARG A 437 23.84 14.92 5.97
C ARG A 437 22.65 14.62 6.88
N SER A 438 22.06 15.66 7.45
CA SER A 438 20.84 15.51 8.24
C SER A 438 19.69 15.02 7.35
N PRO A 439 18.69 14.30 7.89
CA PRO A 439 17.50 13.91 7.13
C PRO A 439 16.78 15.12 6.49
N HIS A 440 16.83 16.29 7.13
CA HIS A 440 16.29 17.53 6.58
C HIS A 440 17.08 18.03 5.37
N GLU A 441 18.41 17.97 5.40
CA GLU A 441 19.23 18.34 4.24
C GLU A 441 19.00 17.39 3.07
N ARG A 442 18.88 16.09 3.34
CA ARG A 442 18.51 15.10 2.33
C ARG A 442 17.14 15.42 1.73
N PHE A 443 16.15 15.72 2.55
CA PHE A 443 14.81 16.10 2.10
C PHE A 443 14.82 17.32 1.16
N LEU A 444 15.58 18.35 1.52
CA LEU A 444 15.75 19.56 0.71
C LEU A 444 16.32 19.23 -0.68
N ILE A 445 17.35 18.39 -0.74
CA ILE A 445 17.97 17.95 -1.99
C ILE A 445 17.00 17.12 -2.83
N ASP A 446 16.37 16.11 -2.22
CA ASP A 446 15.48 15.17 -2.91
C ASP A 446 14.21 15.88 -3.44
N SER A 447 13.70 16.87 -2.70
CA SER A 447 12.60 17.75 -3.16
C SER A 447 13.00 18.56 -4.39
N GLY A 448 14.19 19.16 -4.38
CA GLY A 448 14.73 19.90 -5.51
C GLY A 448 14.91 19.01 -6.74
N HIS A 449 15.44 17.80 -6.57
CA HIS A 449 15.61 16.82 -7.64
C HIS A 449 14.28 16.35 -8.23
N LEU A 450 13.30 16.05 -7.39
CA LEU A 450 11.97 15.63 -7.84
C LEU A 450 11.31 16.71 -8.71
N CYS A 451 11.29 17.96 -8.26
CA CYS A 451 10.73 19.08 -9.03
C CYS A 451 11.53 19.39 -10.29
N HIS A 452 12.85 19.24 -10.25
CA HIS A 452 13.69 19.38 -11.44
C HIS A 452 13.34 18.29 -12.47
N ASN A 453 13.28 17.03 -12.05
CA ASN A 453 12.94 15.90 -12.91
C ASN A 453 11.55 16.07 -13.51
N LEU A 454 10.55 16.48 -12.72
CA LEU A 454 9.23 16.87 -13.22
C LEU A 454 9.37 17.88 -14.36
N SER A 455 10.13 18.97 -14.16
CA SER A 455 10.29 20.02 -15.19
C SER A 455 10.94 19.57 -16.50
N GLN A 456 11.67 18.46 -16.50
CA GLN A 456 12.30 17.93 -17.71
C GLN A 456 11.33 17.18 -18.61
N ILE A 457 10.22 16.67 -18.06
CA ILE A 457 9.27 15.84 -18.81
C ILE A 457 8.11 16.66 -19.39
N VAL A 458 8.03 17.94 -19.05
CA VAL A 458 6.94 18.83 -19.45
C VAL A 458 7.46 19.94 -20.35
N SER A 459 6.64 20.36 -21.33
CA SER A 459 6.88 21.62 -22.03
C SER A 459 6.78 22.82 -21.08
N LYS A 460 7.44 23.92 -21.42
CA LYS A 460 7.46 25.11 -20.55
C LYS A 460 6.08 25.75 -20.46
N GLU A 461 5.34 25.71 -21.55
CA GLU A 461 4.01 26.29 -21.71
C GLU A 461 3.00 25.59 -20.79
N ASN A 462 3.06 24.26 -20.74
CA ASN A 462 2.18 23.43 -19.92
C ASN A 462 2.47 23.60 -18.43
N LEU A 463 3.75 23.69 -18.05
CA LEU A 463 4.15 24.05 -16.70
C LEU A 463 3.60 25.43 -16.32
N LEU A 464 3.82 26.44 -17.15
CA LEU A 464 3.34 27.80 -16.89
C LEU A 464 1.81 27.84 -16.72
N GLN A 465 1.08 27.12 -17.56
CA GLN A 465 -0.38 27.03 -17.46
C GLN A 465 -0.82 26.37 -16.14
N CYS A 466 -0.16 25.29 -15.72
CA CYS A 466 -0.50 24.57 -14.50
C CYS A 466 -0.11 25.32 -13.22
N PHE A 467 0.97 26.10 -13.28
CA PHE A 467 1.62 26.67 -12.10
C PHE A 467 1.42 28.17 -11.91
N SER A 468 1.08 28.92 -12.96
CA SER A 468 0.82 30.36 -12.86
C SER A 468 -0.24 30.75 -11.83
N PRO A 469 -1.30 29.96 -11.54
CA PRO A 469 -2.28 30.33 -10.51
C PRO A 469 -1.70 30.37 -9.09
N TYR A 470 -0.62 29.64 -8.83
CA TYR A 470 -0.03 29.50 -7.48
C TYR A 470 1.16 30.43 -7.22
N PHE A 471 1.51 31.25 -8.20
CA PHE A 471 2.68 32.13 -8.19
C PHE A 471 2.77 33.04 -6.95
N PHE A 472 1.67 33.68 -6.59
CA PHE A 472 1.62 34.58 -5.44
C PHE A 472 1.84 33.84 -4.12
N GLU A 473 1.26 32.65 -3.98
CA GLU A 473 1.40 31.81 -2.80
C GLU A 473 2.84 31.36 -2.58
N TRP A 474 3.50 30.96 -3.66
CA TRP A 474 4.90 30.54 -3.60
C TRP A 474 5.84 31.71 -3.30
N ALA A 475 5.53 32.92 -3.78
CA ALA A 475 6.30 34.12 -3.52
C ALA A 475 6.17 34.54 -2.05
N ARG A 476 4.96 34.44 -1.50
CA ARG A 476 4.68 34.62 -0.08
C ARG A 476 5.50 33.66 0.78
N TYR A 477 5.56 32.38 0.40
CA TYR A 477 6.38 31.40 1.12
C TYR A 477 7.89 31.70 1.04
N PHE A 478 8.40 32.08 -0.14
CA PHE A 478 9.80 32.52 -0.28
C PHE A 478 10.14 33.70 0.63
N ARG A 479 9.26 34.71 0.72
CA ARG A 479 9.42 35.86 1.61
C ARG A 479 9.35 35.45 3.08
N HIS A 480 8.52 34.47 3.43
CA HIS A 480 8.46 33.93 4.77
C HIS A 480 9.79 33.25 5.17
N LEU A 481 10.37 32.42 4.29
CA LEU A 481 11.70 31.85 4.52
C LEU A 481 12.79 32.92 4.68
N GLN A 482 12.75 33.98 3.88
CA GLN A 482 13.67 35.12 4.02
C GLN A 482 13.51 35.83 5.36
N PHE A 483 12.28 35.99 5.84
CA PHE A 483 12.00 36.57 7.14
C PHE A 483 12.51 35.68 8.28
N LEU A 484 12.28 34.36 8.22
CA LEU A 484 12.79 33.41 9.19
C LEU A 484 14.33 33.39 9.24
N GLN A 485 15.01 33.41 8.09
CA GLN A 485 16.47 33.56 8.02
C GLN A 485 16.94 34.82 8.76
N TRP A 486 16.31 35.96 8.48
CA TRP A 486 16.66 37.23 9.13
C TRP A 486 16.42 37.20 10.64
N LEU A 487 15.28 36.69 11.09
CA LEU A 487 14.97 36.55 12.52
C LEU A 487 15.98 35.66 13.23
N THR A 488 16.38 34.57 12.58
CA THR A 488 17.27 33.57 13.17
C THR A 488 18.75 33.96 13.16
N THR A 489 19.12 35.01 12.42
CA THR A 489 20.50 35.53 12.38
C THR A 489 21.03 35.89 13.78
N SER A 490 20.16 36.35 14.68
CA SER A 490 20.52 36.68 16.07
C SER A 490 20.61 35.47 17.01
N TYR A 491 20.13 34.29 16.60
CA TYR A 491 20.10 33.07 17.42
C TYR A 491 21.25 32.10 17.10
N GLY A 492 22.08 32.41 16.10
CA GLY A 492 23.27 31.63 15.71
C GLY A 492 23.34 31.34 14.20
N PRO A 493 24.50 30.87 13.69
CA PRO A 493 24.69 30.64 12.26
C PRO A 493 23.84 29.47 11.74
N ALA A 494 23.72 28.37 12.50
CA ALA A 494 23.04 27.16 12.03
C ALA A 494 21.55 27.37 11.67
N PRO A 495 20.73 28.04 12.50
CA PRO A 495 19.36 28.40 12.13
C PRO A 495 19.22 29.25 10.86
N SER A 496 20.06 30.28 10.73
CA SER A 496 20.06 31.16 9.56
C SER A 496 20.50 30.42 8.29
N GLU A 497 21.54 29.61 8.37
CA GLU A 497 22.03 28.77 7.26
C GLU A 497 20.98 27.74 6.80
N TYR A 498 20.20 27.18 7.72
CA TYR A 498 19.12 26.26 7.36
C TYR A 498 18.05 26.94 6.50
N TYR A 499 17.54 28.10 6.93
CA TYR A 499 16.51 28.82 6.17
C TYR A 499 17.06 29.42 4.87
N GLU A 500 18.34 29.78 4.84
CA GLU A 500 19.03 30.13 3.60
C GLU A 500 18.97 28.97 2.59
N ARG A 501 19.34 27.76 3.01
CA ARG A 501 19.27 26.57 2.15
C ARG A 501 17.83 26.26 1.72
N CYS A 502 16.86 26.37 2.62
CA CYS A 502 15.44 26.21 2.28
C CYS A 502 15.03 27.19 1.19
N ARG A 503 15.42 28.46 1.33
CA ARG A 503 15.13 29.51 0.36
C ARG A 503 15.80 29.23 -0.99
N GLU A 504 17.05 28.78 -1.00
CA GLU A 504 17.75 28.39 -2.23
C GLU A 504 17.05 27.23 -2.96
N ILE A 505 16.68 26.18 -2.23
CA ILE A 505 15.95 25.04 -2.80
C ILE A 505 14.57 25.47 -3.30
N TRP A 506 13.85 26.29 -2.54
CA TRP A 506 12.55 26.83 -2.98
C TRP A 506 12.70 27.63 -4.28
N LEU A 507 13.75 28.44 -4.41
CA LEU A 507 14.04 29.16 -5.64
C LEU A 507 14.40 28.22 -6.80
N ARG A 508 15.09 27.10 -6.53
CA ARG A 508 15.36 26.07 -7.57
C ARG A 508 14.09 25.37 -8.02
N ILE A 509 13.20 25.03 -7.09
CA ILE A 509 11.87 24.45 -7.39
C ILE A 509 11.08 25.44 -8.25
N TRP A 510 11.03 26.70 -7.83
CA TRP A 510 10.41 27.79 -8.59
C TRP A 510 10.94 27.91 -10.01
N LYS A 511 12.28 27.98 -10.16
CA LYS A 511 12.94 28.11 -11.47
C LYS A 511 12.68 26.89 -12.35
N SER A 512 12.56 25.70 -11.76
CA SER A 512 12.26 24.46 -12.48
C SER A 512 10.82 24.41 -12.96
N LEU A 513 9.85 24.68 -12.07
CA LEU A 513 8.43 24.48 -12.34
C LEU A 513 7.75 25.67 -13.01
N ALA A 514 8.19 26.90 -12.76
CA ALA A 514 7.50 28.08 -13.29
C ALA A 514 8.32 28.83 -14.35
N LYS A 515 9.66 28.74 -14.31
CA LYS A 515 10.57 29.55 -15.15
C LYS A 515 10.20 31.06 -15.17
N LEU A 516 9.55 31.52 -14.11
CA LEU A 516 9.06 32.88 -13.95
C LEU A 516 10.18 33.80 -13.43
N PRO A 517 10.03 35.14 -13.59
CA PRO A 517 10.94 36.12 -13.00
C PRO A 517 11.17 35.87 -11.50
N GLU A 518 12.33 36.25 -11.00
CA GLU A 518 12.65 36.02 -9.58
C GLU A 518 11.63 36.72 -8.66
N PRO A 519 11.20 36.07 -7.56
CA PRO A 519 10.19 36.61 -6.64
C PRO A 519 10.53 37.99 -6.05
N GLY A 520 11.82 38.36 -6.07
CA GLY A 520 12.32 39.65 -5.60
C GLY A 520 11.75 40.86 -6.34
N LEU A 521 11.23 40.68 -7.56
CA LEU A 521 10.70 41.74 -8.42
C LEU A 521 9.20 42.00 -8.25
N MET A 522 8.49 41.21 -7.44
CA MET A 522 7.07 41.42 -7.22
C MET A 522 6.79 42.47 -6.16
N SER A 523 6.06 43.51 -6.56
CA SER A 523 5.48 44.48 -5.64
C SER A 523 4.38 43.82 -4.79
N CYS A 524 4.19 44.31 -3.56
CA CYS A 524 3.09 43.87 -2.70
C CYS A 524 1.77 44.53 -3.16
N TRP A 525 0.76 43.72 -3.53
CA TRP A 525 -0.58 44.22 -3.92
C TRP A 525 -1.56 44.22 -2.74
N TYR A 526 -1.06 44.03 -1.51
CA TYR A 526 -1.90 44.07 -0.32
C TYR A 526 -2.34 45.52 -0.09
N PRO A 527 -3.65 45.83 -0.06
CA PRO A 527 -4.14 47.21 -0.03
C PRO A 527 -3.73 48.01 1.22
N ARG A 528 -3.12 47.35 2.22
CA ARG A 528 -2.61 47.98 3.45
C ARG A 528 -1.08 48.10 3.52
N CYS A 529 -0.34 47.66 2.51
CA CYS A 529 1.10 47.92 2.43
C CYS A 529 1.33 49.28 1.78
N MET A 530 1.90 50.23 2.53
CA MET A 530 2.19 51.59 2.05
C MET A 530 3.43 51.68 1.15
N GLU A 531 4.26 50.64 1.12
CA GLU A 531 5.43 50.55 0.25
C GLU A 531 5.34 49.25 -0.56
N ASN A 532 5.79 49.29 -1.81
CA ASN A 532 5.76 48.18 -2.77
C ASN A 532 6.56 46.92 -2.34
N THR A 533 6.94 46.79 -1.08
CA THR A 533 7.63 45.64 -0.51
C THR A 533 6.65 44.86 0.36
N TYR A 534 6.54 43.54 0.13
CA TYR A 534 5.75 42.65 0.98
C TYR A 534 6.47 42.53 2.33
N CYS A 535 6.20 43.45 3.27
CA CYS A 535 7.17 43.72 4.33
C CYS A 535 6.59 44.33 5.62
N SER A 536 5.73 43.61 6.31
CA SER A 536 5.85 43.66 7.78
C SER A 536 5.62 42.28 8.38
N PRO A 537 6.33 41.91 9.47
CA PRO A 537 6.03 40.73 10.27
C PRO A 537 4.54 40.66 10.66
N ARG A 538 3.90 41.82 10.80
CA ARG A 538 2.48 41.97 11.10
C ARG A 538 1.56 41.51 9.96
N CYS A 539 1.89 41.80 8.69
CA CYS A 539 1.14 41.30 7.53
C CYS A 539 1.30 39.78 7.38
N GLN A 540 2.50 39.26 7.61
CA GLN A 540 2.74 37.82 7.63
C GLN A 540 1.96 37.14 8.78
N ALA A 541 1.96 37.68 9.99
CA ALA A 541 1.19 37.09 11.09
C ALA A 541 -0.34 37.08 10.87
N LEU A 542 -0.89 38.05 10.12
CA LEU A 542 -2.33 38.12 9.84
C LEU A 542 -2.76 37.16 8.71
N ASP A 543 -1.91 36.95 7.71
CA ASP A 543 -2.20 36.04 6.59
C ASP A 543 -2.23 34.56 7.00
N TRP A 544 -1.50 34.19 8.07
CA TRP A 544 -1.44 32.81 8.57
C TRP A 544 -2.47 32.54 9.69
N ASN A 545 -2.96 33.58 10.38
CA ASN A 545 -3.97 33.47 11.45
C ASN A 545 -5.42 33.67 10.98
N SER A 546 -5.66 33.93 9.69
CA SER A 546 -6.99 34.27 9.14
C SER A 546 -7.90 33.06 8.87
N ALA A 547 -7.86 32.04 9.74
CA ALA A 547 -8.96 31.10 9.90
C ALA A 547 -10.10 31.65 10.79
N ALA A 548 -9.92 32.84 11.39
CA ALA A 548 -10.81 33.37 12.44
C ALA A 548 -11.53 34.70 12.11
N ALA A 549 -11.40 35.26 10.89
CA ALA A 549 -11.99 36.56 10.55
C ALA A 549 -12.88 36.47 9.31
N ASP A 550 -13.97 35.71 9.42
CA ASP A 550 -15.11 35.82 8.52
C ASP A 550 -15.89 37.10 8.84
N GLY A 551 -15.77 38.11 7.99
CA GLY A 551 -16.59 39.31 8.10
C GLY A 551 -16.01 40.52 7.39
N GLU A 552 -15.80 40.44 6.08
CA GLU A 552 -16.11 41.50 5.09
C GLU A 552 -15.42 41.20 3.75
N GLY A 553 -16.23 41.20 2.68
CA GLY A 553 -15.91 40.61 1.40
C GLY A 553 -14.77 41.28 0.62
N CYS A 554 -13.82 40.45 0.17
CA CYS A 554 -12.98 40.71 -0.99
C CYS A 554 -13.28 39.62 -2.04
N PRO A 555 -13.64 39.93 -3.31
CA PRO A 555 -14.09 38.93 -4.28
C PRO A 555 -12.99 37.99 -4.82
N HIS A 556 -11.75 38.11 -4.34
CA HIS A 556 -10.59 37.36 -4.85
C HIS A 556 -9.86 36.52 -3.79
N THR A 557 -10.36 36.41 -2.57
CA THR A 557 -9.83 35.44 -1.61
C THR A 557 -10.36 34.05 -1.98
N GLN A 558 -9.62 33.33 -2.83
CA GLN A 558 -9.56 31.88 -2.69
C GLN A 558 -9.29 31.60 -1.21
N LYS A 559 -10.15 30.81 -0.56
CA LYS A 559 -10.00 30.42 0.84
C LYS A 559 -8.54 30.01 1.07
N SER A 560 -7.90 30.65 2.05
CA SER A 560 -6.60 30.20 2.56
C SER A 560 -6.73 28.73 2.97
N PHE A 561 -5.93 27.89 2.34
CA PHE A 561 -6.10 26.44 2.35
C PHE A 561 -5.80 25.79 3.71
N PHE A 562 -5.09 26.48 4.60
CA PHE A 562 -4.83 26.01 5.97
C PHE A 562 -6.12 25.79 6.77
N ALA A 563 -7.19 26.55 6.48
CA ALA A 563 -8.44 26.48 7.22
C ALA A 563 -9.30 25.25 6.91
N GLU A 564 -9.19 24.64 5.72
CA GLU A 564 -10.10 23.56 5.30
C GLU A 564 -9.80 22.19 5.92
N TYR A 565 -8.62 22.02 6.53
CA TYR A 565 -8.23 20.78 7.23
C TYR A 565 -8.02 20.94 8.75
N GLU A 566 -7.85 22.16 9.26
CA GLU A 566 -7.81 22.42 10.71
C GLU A 566 -9.19 22.32 11.39
N GLY A 567 -10.28 22.27 10.60
CA GLY A 567 -11.66 22.10 11.11
C GLY A 567 -11.93 20.82 11.90
N ALA A 568 -10.95 19.91 12.03
CA ALA A 568 -11.10 18.66 12.79
C ALA A 568 -10.38 18.63 14.15
N LYS A 569 -9.45 19.54 14.47
CA LYS A 569 -8.83 19.61 15.81
C LYS A 569 -8.40 21.05 16.11
N GLY A 570 -9.17 21.72 16.98
CA GLY A 570 -8.81 23.02 17.52
C GLY A 570 -7.52 22.95 18.31
N TYR A 571 -6.44 23.45 17.72
CA TYR A 571 -5.22 23.83 18.43
C TYR A 571 -4.80 25.21 17.90
N GLY A 572 -5.12 26.25 18.66
CA GLY A 572 -4.56 27.57 18.43
C GLY A 572 -3.11 27.59 18.88
N PHE A 573 -2.19 27.94 17.98
CA PHE A 573 -0.84 28.30 18.36
C PHE A 573 -0.82 29.75 18.85
N LEU A 574 -0.35 29.92 20.09
CA LEU A 574 0.20 31.20 20.56
C LEU A 574 1.61 31.35 19.99
N LEU A 575 1.88 32.56 19.48
CA LEU A 575 3.18 33.05 19.02
C LEU A 575 4.32 32.82 20.02
#